data_AF-A0A532BYA9-F1
#
_entry.id   AF-A0A532BYA9-F1
#
_cell.length_a   1.000
_cell.length_b   1.000
_cell.length_c   1.000
_cell.angle_alpha   90.00
_cell.angle_beta   90.00
_cell.angle_gamma   90.00
#
_symmetry.space_group_name_H-M   'P 1'
#
loop_
_entity.id
_entity.type
_entity.pdbx_description
1 polymer ?
#
loop_
_entity_poly.entity_id
_entity_poly.type
_entity_poly.pdbx_seq_one_letter_code
_entity_poly.pdbx_strand_id
1 'polypeptide(L)'
;MDDQLNDELIRDLYATFGLAYYQSECLHRGLCIAHAYLGLPQADFLTGPRVEELLAHSFSLTLGEVAEKLAGILPAHWNIEIRKAVEIRNFLAHHFWFDRAHLMHNTNNIRLLIAELQGYSDKFDKLDIQISEWSKLKEKQKQLGISDEALQDNLMKILAGEDEEPLPDKKTVRELEKKLRNKQRLIRVWEPALEGGSRSLIFELADGTLWQLSDIGLGQTRFEKVGRDWKENQTIRTHLPTDITPHPKCDSPWDYEFTLASNVVLWVKPGQKKKTFKWGLRLPPERVGNESTSG
;
A
#
# COMPACT_ATOMS: atom_id res chain seq x y z
N MET A 1 37.20 -26.83 -30.37
CA MET A 1 37.67 -25.65 -29.61
C MET A 1 36.69 -24.48 -29.72
N ASP A 2 35.80 -24.44 -30.72
CA ASP A 2 34.77 -23.39 -30.87
C ASP A 2 33.52 -23.53 -29.96
N ASP A 3 33.12 -24.75 -29.54
CA ASP A 3 31.90 -24.93 -28.74
C ASP A 3 31.96 -24.24 -27.35
N GLN A 4 33.12 -24.26 -26.69
CA GLN A 4 33.27 -23.63 -25.37
C GLN A 4 33.12 -22.10 -25.40
N LEU A 5 33.51 -21.44 -26.50
CA LEU A 5 33.41 -19.99 -26.63
C LEU A 5 31.95 -19.54 -26.85
N ASN A 6 31.10 -20.45 -27.34
CA ASN A 6 29.67 -20.22 -27.55
C ASN A 6 28.88 -20.36 -26.23
N ASP A 7 29.22 -21.36 -25.40
CA ASP A 7 28.54 -21.62 -24.13
C ASP A 7 28.67 -20.46 -23.13
N GLU A 8 29.86 -19.85 -23.02
CA GLU A 8 30.04 -18.67 -22.16
C GLU A 8 29.20 -17.49 -22.62
N LEU A 9 29.14 -17.25 -23.93
CA LEU A 9 28.39 -16.13 -24.49
C LEU A 9 26.88 -16.33 -24.37
N ILE A 10 26.40 -17.56 -24.50
CA ILE A 10 24.98 -17.91 -24.26
C ILE A 10 24.64 -17.71 -22.77
N ARG A 11 25.53 -18.11 -21.86
CA ARG A 11 25.36 -17.86 -20.42
C ARG A 11 25.31 -16.36 -20.12
N ASP A 12 26.18 -15.56 -20.73
CA ASP A 12 26.18 -14.12 -20.57
C ASP A 12 24.89 -13.50 -21.11
N LEU A 13 24.34 -14.00 -22.22
CA LEU A 13 23.04 -13.58 -22.74
C LEU A 13 21.92 -13.84 -21.71
N TYR A 14 21.85 -15.04 -21.13
CA TYR A 14 20.85 -15.34 -20.11
C TYR A 14 21.02 -14.50 -18.85
N ALA A 15 22.26 -14.28 -18.39
CA ALA A 15 22.56 -13.43 -17.24
C ALA A 15 22.14 -11.98 -17.50
N THR A 16 22.44 -11.45 -18.70
CA THR A 16 22.08 -10.08 -19.08
C THR A 16 20.56 -9.93 -19.23
N PHE A 17 19.85 -10.95 -19.74
CA PHE A 17 18.39 -10.95 -19.76
C PHE A 17 17.83 -10.90 -18.34
N GLY A 18 18.37 -11.73 -17.44
CA GLY A 18 18.01 -11.75 -16.03
C GLY A 18 18.21 -10.39 -15.36
N LEU A 19 19.34 -9.72 -15.63
CA LEU A 19 19.64 -8.38 -15.13
C LEU A 19 18.64 -7.34 -15.64
N ALA A 20 18.38 -7.31 -16.96
CA ALA A 20 17.43 -6.38 -17.55
C ALA A 20 16.02 -6.57 -16.98
N TYR A 21 15.59 -7.82 -16.80
CA TYR A 21 14.30 -8.12 -16.19
C TYR A 21 14.27 -7.72 -14.71
N TYR A 22 15.33 -8.03 -13.95
CA TYR A 22 15.47 -7.65 -12.54
C TYR A 22 15.36 -6.14 -12.35
N GLN A 23 16.07 -5.33 -13.13
CA GLN A 23 15.98 -3.87 -13.02
C GLN A 23 14.62 -3.33 -13.44
N SER A 24 13.92 -3.99 -14.38
CA SER A 24 12.52 -3.64 -14.69
C SER A 24 11.60 -3.83 -13.47
N GLU A 25 11.86 -4.86 -12.66
CA GLU A 25 11.15 -5.11 -11.41
C GLU A 25 11.58 -4.12 -10.30
N CYS A 26 12.86 -3.73 -10.24
CA CYS A 26 13.31 -2.64 -9.36
C CYS A 26 12.55 -1.33 -9.65
N LEU A 27 12.48 -0.92 -10.92
CA LEU A 27 11.70 0.24 -11.34
C LEU A 27 10.22 0.10 -10.96
N HIS A 28 9.63 -1.08 -11.18
CA HIS A 28 8.24 -1.35 -10.79
C HIS A 28 8.03 -1.15 -9.28
N ARG A 29 8.92 -1.69 -8.44
CA ARG A 29 8.86 -1.53 -6.99
C ARG A 29 9.08 -0.07 -6.57
N GLY A 30 10.03 0.63 -7.17
CA GLY A 30 10.27 2.06 -6.96
C GLY A 30 9.02 2.91 -7.25
N LEU A 31 8.35 2.64 -8.38
CA LEU A 31 7.08 3.29 -8.73
C LEU A 31 5.95 2.96 -7.75
N CYS A 32 5.85 1.71 -7.28
CA CYS A 32 4.86 1.34 -6.26
C CYS A 32 5.08 2.09 -4.95
N ILE A 33 6.33 2.20 -4.50
CA ILE A 33 6.70 2.96 -3.31
C ILE A 33 6.37 4.44 -3.50
N ALA A 34 6.72 5.02 -4.64
CA ALA A 34 6.40 6.41 -4.96
C ALA A 34 4.89 6.67 -4.95
N HIS A 35 4.10 5.78 -5.56
CA HIS A 35 2.64 5.85 -5.57
C HIS A 35 2.06 5.79 -4.15
N ALA A 36 2.51 4.84 -3.32
CA ALA A 36 2.08 4.73 -1.93
C ALA A 36 2.42 6.01 -1.14
N TYR A 37 3.68 6.45 -1.20
CA TYR A 37 4.15 7.61 -0.43
C TYR A 37 3.44 8.89 -0.79
N LEU A 38 3.26 9.15 -2.08
CA LEU A 38 2.56 10.35 -2.56
C LEU A 38 1.07 10.34 -2.23
N GLY A 39 0.47 9.15 -2.07
CA GLY A 39 -0.92 8.97 -1.64
C GLY A 39 -1.14 9.06 -0.13
N LEU A 40 -0.10 8.96 0.70
CA LEU A 40 -0.24 9.05 2.15
C LEU A 40 -0.60 10.48 2.59
N PRO A 41 -1.37 10.64 3.69
CA PRO A 41 -1.62 11.96 4.27
C PRO A 41 -0.33 12.57 4.87
N GLN A 42 -0.45 13.75 5.49
CA GLN A 42 0.64 14.30 6.29
C GLN A 42 0.94 13.40 7.51
N ALA A 43 2.18 13.38 8.00
CA ALA A 43 2.60 12.51 9.11
C ALA A 43 1.77 12.69 10.39
N ASP A 44 1.16 13.86 10.58
CA ASP A 44 0.30 14.13 11.74
C ASP A 44 -0.99 13.29 11.73
N PHE A 45 -1.35 12.68 10.59
CA PHE A 45 -2.53 11.83 10.42
C PHE A 45 -2.20 10.39 10.06
N LEU A 46 -0.91 10.05 9.97
CA LEU A 46 -0.45 8.76 9.50
C LEU A 46 -0.73 7.67 10.55
N THR A 47 -1.33 6.57 10.12
CA THR A 47 -1.50 5.37 10.93
C THR A 47 -0.82 4.19 10.24
N GLY A 48 -0.28 3.24 11.03
CA GLY A 48 0.29 2.00 10.50
C GLY A 48 -0.63 1.29 9.48
N PRO A 49 -1.92 1.06 9.79
CA PRO A 49 -2.87 0.46 8.87
C PRO A 49 -2.97 1.18 7.54
N ARG A 50 -2.93 2.52 7.55
CA ARG A 50 -3.04 3.30 6.32
C ARG A 50 -1.79 3.15 5.44
N VAL A 51 -0.62 3.09 6.06
CA VAL A 51 0.66 2.85 5.37
C VAL A 51 0.64 1.47 4.74
N GLU A 52 0.31 0.45 5.53
CA GLU A 52 0.23 -0.95 5.08
C GLU A 52 -0.80 -1.12 3.95
N GLU A 53 -2.00 -0.56 4.09
CA GLU A 53 -3.06 -0.60 3.07
C GLU A 53 -2.58 0.01 1.74
N LEU A 54 -1.99 1.21 1.77
CA LEU A 54 -1.55 1.89 0.55
C LEU A 54 -0.33 1.22 -0.09
N LEU A 55 0.60 0.69 0.70
CA LEU A 55 1.73 -0.08 0.18
C LEU A 55 1.23 -1.38 -0.46
N ALA A 56 0.41 -2.15 0.25
CA ALA A 56 -0.13 -3.41 -0.25
C ALA A 56 -0.96 -3.20 -1.52
N HIS A 57 -1.81 -2.16 -1.55
CA HIS A 57 -2.52 -1.75 -2.77
C HIS A 57 -1.55 -1.46 -3.91
N SER A 58 -0.56 -0.60 -3.68
CA SER A 58 0.39 -0.18 -4.72
C SER A 58 1.20 -1.34 -5.28
N PHE A 59 1.69 -2.23 -4.42
CA PHE A 59 2.43 -3.43 -4.85
C PHE A 59 1.57 -4.48 -5.54
N SER A 60 0.24 -4.42 -5.41
CA SER A 60 -0.68 -5.29 -6.14
C SER A 60 -0.87 -4.86 -7.61
N LEU A 61 -0.46 -3.64 -7.96
CA LEU A 61 -0.54 -3.10 -9.31
C LEU A 61 0.56 -3.68 -10.19
N THR A 62 0.25 -3.91 -11.47
CA THR A 62 1.26 -4.16 -12.51
C THR A 62 2.04 -2.87 -12.82
N LEU A 63 3.18 -3.00 -13.49
CA LEU A 63 3.97 -1.84 -13.93
C LEU A 63 3.14 -0.85 -14.77
N GLY A 64 2.28 -1.34 -15.66
CA GLY A 64 1.36 -0.50 -16.44
C GLY A 64 0.32 0.20 -15.59
N GLU A 65 -0.33 -0.53 -14.67
CA GLU A 65 -1.35 0.04 -13.77
C GLU A 65 -0.75 1.13 -12.86
N VAL A 66 0.43 0.91 -12.27
CA VAL A 66 1.07 1.94 -11.42
C VAL A 66 1.53 3.14 -12.24
N ALA A 67 2.01 2.94 -13.47
CA ALA A 67 2.35 4.03 -14.38
C ALA A 67 1.14 4.91 -14.71
N GLU A 68 -0.04 4.31 -14.93
CA GLU A 68 -1.28 5.05 -15.14
C GLU A 68 -1.71 5.83 -13.91
N LYS A 69 -1.61 5.25 -12.70
CA LYS A 69 -1.95 5.94 -11.45
C LYS A 69 -1.04 7.13 -11.16
N LEU A 70 0.22 7.04 -11.55
CA LEU A 70 1.20 8.12 -11.41
C LEU A 70 1.11 9.15 -12.55
N ALA A 71 0.37 8.86 -13.61
CA ALA A 71 0.15 9.81 -14.70
C ALA A 71 -0.63 11.03 -14.19
N GLY A 72 0.00 12.21 -14.29
CA GLY A 72 -0.54 13.47 -13.77
C GLY A 72 -0.05 13.82 -12.36
N ILE A 73 0.57 12.88 -11.65
CA ILE A 73 1.31 13.15 -10.41
C ILE A 73 2.77 13.45 -10.73
N LEU A 74 3.36 12.63 -11.62
CA LEU A 74 4.74 12.79 -12.08
C LEU A 74 4.86 13.86 -13.17
N PRO A 75 6.06 14.49 -13.30
CA PRO A 75 6.39 15.35 -14.43
C PRO A 75 6.10 14.70 -15.78
N ALA A 76 5.53 15.47 -16.72
CA ALA A 76 5.05 14.95 -18.01
C ALA A 76 6.11 14.22 -18.83
N HIS A 77 7.38 14.65 -18.76
CA HIS A 77 8.47 14.03 -19.50
C HIS A 77 8.76 12.60 -19.02
N TRP A 78 8.60 12.31 -17.72
CA TRP A 78 8.76 10.94 -17.20
C TRP A 78 7.63 10.02 -17.62
N ASN A 79 6.42 10.53 -17.84
CA ASN A 79 5.32 9.68 -18.32
C ASN A 79 5.65 9.04 -19.68
N ILE A 80 6.40 9.73 -20.54
CA ILE A 80 6.87 9.19 -21.83
C ILE A 80 7.88 8.07 -21.59
N GLU A 81 8.87 8.30 -20.72
CA GLU A 81 9.91 7.31 -20.42
C GLU A 81 9.37 6.08 -19.68
N ILE A 82 8.44 6.26 -18.75
CA ILE A 82 7.77 5.16 -18.04
C ILE A 82 6.93 4.33 -19.01
N ARG A 83 6.23 4.94 -19.97
CA ARG A 83 5.49 4.18 -21.00
C ARG A 83 6.42 3.32 -21.86
N LYS A 84 7.56 3.87 -22.29
CA LYS A 84 8.59 3.09 -22.99
C LYS A 84 9.12 1.95 -22.11
N ALA A 85 9.34 2.19 -20.82
CA ALA A 85 9.76 1.16 -19.87
C ALA A 85 8.72 0.03 -19.75
N VAL A 86 7.42 0.36 -19.71
CA VAL A 86 6.31 -0.62 -19.74
C VAL A 86 6.36 -1.45 -21.03
N GLU A 87 6.53 -0.81 -22.19
CA GLU A 87 6.64 -1.50 -23.49
C GLU A 87 7.83 -2.46 -23.53
N ILE A 88 9.01 -2.01 -23.09
CA ILE A 88 10.23 -2.84 -23.02
C ILE A 88 10.00 -4.02 -22.07
N ARG A 89 9.43 -3.81 -20.88
CA ARG A 89 9.16 -4.88 -19.92
C ARG A 89 8.19 -5.92 -20.50
N ASN A 90 7.15 -5.49 -21.18
CA ASN A 90 6.20 -6.40 -21.83
C ASN A 90 6.87 -7.20 -22.97
N PHE A 91 7.75 -6.55 -23.74
CA PHE A 91 8.57 -7.22 -24.74
C PHE A 91 9.47 -8.29 -24.11
N LEU A 92 10.21 -7.95 -23.05
CA LEU A 92 11.06 -8.90 -22.31
C LEU A 92 10.26 -10.08 -21.75
N ALA A 93 9.09 -9.82 -21.17
CA ALA A 93 8.26 -10.83 -20.52
C ALA A 93 7.58 -11.81 -21.50
N HIS A 94 7.21 -11.34 -22.70
CA HIS A 94 6.31 -12.09 -23.58
C HIS A 94 6.88 -12.42 -24.95
N HIS A 95 7.82 -11.63 -25.47
CA HIS A 95 8.20 -11.66 -26.88
C HIS A 95 9.68 -11.92 -27.11
N PHE A 96 10.56 -11.47 -26.21
CA PHE A 96 12.01 -11.49 -26.44
C PHE A 96 12.53 -12.84 -26.93
N TRP A 97 12.22 -13.95 -26.23
CA TRP A 97 12.72 -15.25 -26.63
C TRP A 97 12.12 -15.76 -27.94
N PHE A 98 10.82 -15.54 -28.17
CA PHE A 98 10.19 -15.93 -29.43
C PHE A 98 10.76 -15.17 -30.63
N ASP A 99 10.99 -13.87 -30.44
CA ASP A 99 11.44 -12.98 -31.51
C ASP A 99 12.95 -13.07 -31.73
N ARG A 100 13.74 -13.39 -30.71
CA ARG A 100 15.22 -13.31 -30.77
C ARG A 100 15.94 -14.65 -30.76
N ALA A 101 15.31 -15.76 -30.35
CA ALA A 101 16.00 -17.05 -30.24
C ALA A 101 16.65 -17.50 -31.56
N HIS A 102 16.02 -17.20 -32.70
CA HIS A 102 16.55 -17.54 -34.02
C HIS A 102 17.91 -16.87 -34.33
N LEU A 103 18.29 -15.81 -33.61
CA LEU A 103 19.56 -15.10 -33.79
C LEU A 103 20.72 -15.75 -33.02
N MET A 104 20.43 -16.65 -32.06
CA MET A 104 21.42 -17.24 -31.15
C MET A 104 22.35 -18.27 -31.78
N HIS A 105 22.21 -18.59 -33.07
CA HIS A 105 23.13 -19.48 -33.78
C HIS A 105 24.43 -18.79 -34.22
N ASN A 106 24.55 -17.47 -34.04
CA ASN A 106 25.68 -16.67 -34.49
C ASN A 106 26.22 -15.81 -33.35
N THR A 107 27.51 -15.97 -33.04
CA THR A 107 28.21 -15.25 -31.96
C THR A 107 28.11 -13.72 -32.07
N ASN A 108 28.15 -13.15 -33.27
CA ASN A 108 28.00 -11.70 -33.46
C ASN A 108 26.59 -11.24 -33.10
N ASN A 109 25.57 -12.03 -33.47
CA ASN A 109 24.19 -11.72 -33.13
C ASN A 109 23.95 -11.83 -31.63
N ILE A 110 24.53 -12.83 -30.95
CA ILE A 110 24.44 -12.94 -29.48
C ILE A 110 25.04 -11.68 -28.82
N ARG A 111 26.20 -11.20 -29.28
CA ARG A 111 26.80 -9.95 -28.77
C ARG A 111 25.88 -8.74 -28.95
N LEU A 112 25.19 -8.64 -30.09
CA LEU A 112 24.21 -7.58 -30.33
C LEU A 112 23.00 -7.69 -29.38
N LEU A 113 22.52 -8.90 -29.11
CA LEU A 113 21.42 -9.13 -28.15
C LEU A 113 21.84 -8.77 -26.72
N ILE A 114 23.07 -9.11 -26.32
CA ILE A 114 23.65 -8.71 -25.02
C ILE A 114 23.67 -7.17 -24.92
N ALA A 115 24.17 -6.48 -25.95
CA ALA A 115 24.21 -5.02 -25.95
C ALA A 115 22.80 -4.39 -25.93
N GLU A 116 21.82 -4.97 -26.62
CA GLU A 116 20.41 -4.56 -26.56
C GLU A 116 19.86 -4.68 -25.13
N LEU A 117 20.07 -5.82 -24.47
CA LEU A 117 19.63 -6.07 -23.10
C LEU A 117 20.32 -5.17 -22.09
N GLN A 118 21.63 -4.90 -22.24
CA GLN A 118 22.35 -3.88 -21.46
C GLN A 118 21.72 -2.50 -21.63
N GLY A 119 21.34 -2.14 -22.87
CA GLY A 119 20.63 -0.89 -23.13
C GLY A 119 19.26 -0.80 -22.46
N TYR A 120 18.55 -1.92 -22.26
CA TYR A 120 17.32 -1.96 -21.47
C TYR A 120 17.59 -1.86 -19.97
N SER A 121 18.58 -2.61 -19.50
CA SER A 121 19.10 -2.61 -18.13
C SER A 121 19.42 -1.18 -17.66
N ASP A 122 20.25 -0.46 -18.41
CA ASP A 122 20.63 0.93 -18.12
C ASP A 122 19.44 1.89 -18.13
N LYS A 123 18.45 1.67 -19.01
CA LYS A 123 17.25 2.51 -19.08
C LYS A 123 16.38 2.37 -17.83
N PHE A 124 16.17 1.14 -17.36
CA PHE A 124 15.39 0.89 -16.14
C PHE A 124 16.07 1.48 -14.92
N ASP A 125 17.37 1.20 -14.75
CA ASP A 125 18.17 1.69 -13.62
C ASP A 125 18.20 3.23 -13.57
N LYS A 126 18.50 3.86 -14.71
CA LYS A 126 18.51 5.32 -14.81
C LYS A 126 17.17 5.94 -14.45
N LEU A 127 16.06 5.37 -14.93
CA LEU A 127 14.74 5.90 -14.65
C LEU A 127 14.36 5.72 -13.18
N ASP A 128 14.70 4.58 -12.58
CA ASP A 128 14.47 4.30 -11.16
C ASP A 128 15.21 5.31 -10.26
N ILE A 129 16.51 5.53 -10.54
CA ILE A 129 17.33 6.53 -9.84
C ILE A 129 16.74 7.95 -9.98
N GLN A 130 16.31 8.33 -11.19
CA GLN A 130 15.73 9.66 -11.42
C GLN A 130 14.44 9.89 -10.61
N ILE A 131 13.62 8.86 -10.46
CA ILE A 131 12.36 8.95 -9.72
C ILE A 131 12.63 8.93 -8.21
N SER A 132 13.54 8.08 -7.74
CA SER A 132 13.89 7.98 -6.32
C SER A 132 14.53 9.28 -5.79
N GLU A 133 15.31 9.96 -6.63
CA GLU A 133 15.93 11.26 -6.33
C GLU A 133 15.03 12.46 -6.68
N TRP A 134 13.77 12.23 -7.04
CA TRP A 134 12.84 13.31 -7.29
C TRP A 134 12.57 14.12 -6.02
N SER A 135 12.81 15.43 -6.08
CA SER A 135 12.69 16.34 -4.93
C SER A 135 11.35 16.27 -4.21
N LYS A 136 10.23 16.13 -4.93
CA LYS A 136 8.90 16.00 -4.31
C LYS A 136 8.74 14.68 -3.56
N LEU A 137 9.33 13.60 -4.04
CA LEU A 137 9.31 12.31 -3.35
C LEU A 137 10.19 12.36 -2.10
N LYS A 138 11.41 12.92 -2.19
CA LYS A 138 12.30 13.14 -1.04
C LYS A 138 11.66 14.04 0.02
N GLU A 139 10.99 15.12 -0.40
CA GLU A 139 10.24 15.98 0.53
C GLU A 139 9.13 15.19 1.22
N LYS A 140 8.40 14.36 0.47
CA LYS A 140 7.34 13.52 1.03
C LYS A 140 7.88 12.50 2.04
N GLN A 141 9.01 11.85 1.75
CA GLN A 141 9.70 10.95 2.69
C GLN A 141 10.07 11.66 3.99
N LYS A 142 10.66 12.86 3.89
CA LYS A 142 10.99 13.70 5.04
C LYS A 142 9.74 14.08 5.85
N GLN A 143 8.65 14.44 5.17
CA GLN A 143 7.37 14.73 5.83
C GLN A 143 6.82 13.51 6.56
N LEU A 144 7.02 12.29 6.03
CA LEU A 144 6.63 11.03 6.66
C LEU A 144 7.57 10.60 7.80
N GLY A 145 8.70 11.29 7.99
CA GLY A 145 9.71 10.94 8.99
C GLY A 145 10.62 9.78 8.58
N ILE A 146 10.69 9.48 7.28
CA ILE A 146 11.61 8.49 6.73
C ILE A 146 12.94 9.21 6.48
N SER A 147 13.98 8.84 7.24
CA SER A 147 15.33 9.39 7.09
C SER A 147 16.22 8.46 6.27
N ASP A 148 17.28 9.00 5.69
CA ASP A 148 18.24 8.20 4.92
C ASP A 148 18.96 7.19 5.82
N GLU A 149 19.21 7.53 7.09
CA GLU A 149 19.76 6.61 8.09
C GLU A 149 18.81 5.44 8.35
N ALA A 150 17.50 5.71 8.50
CA ALA A 150 16.51 4.65 8.68
C ALA A 150 16.43 3.72 7.47
N LEU A 151 16.56 4.24 6.24
CA LEU A 151 16.61 3.42 5.03
C LEU A 151 17.89 2.58 4.99
N GLN A 152 19.04 3.17 5.33
CA GLN A 152 20.32 2.47 5.35
C GLN A 152 20.37 1.38 6.41
N ASP A 153 19.84 1.63 7.61
CA ASP A 153 19.77 0.64 8.69
C ASP A 153 18.90 -0.56 8.27
N ASN A 154 17.76 -0.32 7.63
CA ASN A 154 16.91 -1.41 7.11
C ASN A 154 17.59 -2.17 5.97
N LEU A 155 18.30 -1.49 5.06
CA LEU A 155 19.10 -2.16 4.03
C LEU A 155 20.15 -3.09 4.65
N MET A 156 20.84 -2.64 5.71
CA MET A 156 21.84 -3.46 6.40
C MET A 156 21.23 -4.71 7.04
N LYS A 157 20.03 -4.62 7.61
CA LYS A 157 19.30 -5.79 8.14
C LYS A 157 18.95 -6.79 7.05
N ILE A 158 18.43 -6.31 5.92
CA ILE A 158 18.11 -7.16 4.76
C ILE A 158 19.38 -7.86 4.25
N LEU A 159 20.49 -7.14 4.12
CA LEU A 159 21.78 -7.71 3.71
C LEU A 159 22.35 -8.71 4.73
N ALA A 160 22.01 -8.56 6.01
CA ALA A 160 22.34 -9.52 7.06
C ALA A 160 21.42 -10.77 7.05
N GLY A 161 20.41 -10.81 6.19
CA GLY A 161 19.46 -11.91 6.09
C GLY A 161 18.38 -11.90 7.15
N GLU A 162 18.11 -10.75 7.78
CA GLU A 162 16.93 -10.59 8.64
C GLU A 162 15.68 -10.71 7.77
N ASP A 163 14.79 -11.62 8.16
CA ASP A 163 13.52 -11.85 7.46
C ASP A 163 12.47 -10.86 7.97
N GLU A 164 11.80 -10.19 7.04
CA GLU A 164 10.64 -9.36 7.35
C GLU A 164 9.39 -10.04 6.80
N GLU A 165 8.29 -9.94 7.55
CA GLU A 165 7.03 -10.52 7.11
C GLU A 165 6.61 -9.89 5.76
N PRO A 166 6.33 -10.71 4.73
CA PRO A 166 6.03 -10.19 3.41
C PRO A 166 4.72 -9.40 3.44
N LEU A 167 4.64 -8.36 2.61
CA LEU A 167 3.40 -7.64 2.40
C LEU A 167 2.30 -8.57 1.85
N PRO A 168 1.01 -8.28 2.14
CA PRO A 168 -0.09 -9.09 1.67
C PRO A 168 -0.10 -9.28 0.15
N ASP A 169 -0.42 -10.49 -0.31
CA ASP A 169 -0.52 -10.78 -1.74
C ASP A 169 -1.70 -10.04 -2.43
N LYS A 170 -1.69 -10.02 -3.77
CA LYS A 170 -2.74 -9.34 -4.56
C LYS A 170 -4.16 -9.83 -4.27
N LYS A 171 -4.33 -11.10 -3.90
CA LYS A 171 -5.65 -11.67 -3.60
C LYS A 171 -6.14 -11.14 -2.25
N THR A 172 -5.26 -11.16 -1.27
CA THR A 172 -5.48 -10.64 0.09
C THR A 172 -5.81 -9.16 0.05
N VAL A 173 -5.05 -8.37 -0.71
CA VAL A 173 -5.33 -6.93 -0.93
C VAL A 173 -6.72 -6.72 -1.54
N ARG A 174 -7.10 -7.48 -2.57
CA ARG A 174 -8.45 -7.37 -3.18
C ARG A 174 -9.56 -7.74 -2.21
N GLU A 175 -9.35 -8.74 -1.39
CA GLU A 175 -10.30 -9.14 -0.34
C GLU A 175 -10.42 -8.04 0.73
N LEU A 176 -9.31 -7.45 1.16
CA LEU A 176 -9.28 -6.31 2.09
C LEU A 176 -10.02 -5.11 1.52
N GLU A 177 -9.73 -4.70 0.28
CA GLU A 177 -10.45 -3.61 -0.37
C GLU A 177 -11.95 -3.88 -0.50
N LYS A 178 -12.32 -5.13 -0.81
CA LYS A 178 -13.73 -5.53 -0.87
C LYS A 178 -14.37 -5.41 0.51
N LYS A 179 -13.68 -5.79 1.58
CA LYS A 179 -14.18 -5.60 2.96
C LYS A 179 -14.34 -4.13 3.29
N LEU A 180 -13.37 -3.29 2.93
CA LEU A 180 -13.36 -1.86 3.19
C LEU A 180 -14.53 -1.10 2.55
N ARG A 181 -14.93 -1.50 1.33
CA ARG A 181 -16.03 -0.87 0.57
C ARG A 181 -17.42 -1.38 0.93
N ASN A 182 -17.53 -2.62 1.43
CA ASN A 182 -18.82 -3.25 1.70
C ASN A 182 -19.19 -3.13 3.17
N LYS A 183 -20.50 -3.21 3.44
CA LYS A 183 -20.98 -3.28 4.82
C LYS A 183 -20.38 -4.48 5.54
N GLN A 184 -19.82 -4.23 6.72
CA GLN A 184 -19.29 -5.22 7.64
C GLN A 184 -20.08 -5.22 8.94
N ARG A 185 -20.31 -6.41 9.49
CA ARG A 185 -20.99 -6.59 10.76
C ARG A 185 -19.99 -6.35 11.89
N LEU A 186 -20.08 -5.22 12.56
CA LEU A 186 -19.31 -4.91 13.78
C LEU A 186 -19.97 -5.62 14.96
N ILE A 187 -19.20 -6.43 15.69
CA ILE A 187 -19.71 -7.21 16.82
C ILE A 187 -19.22 -6.71 18.17
N ARG A 188 -17.97 -6.24 18.27
CA ARG A 188 -17.37 -5.77 19.53
C ARG A 188 -16.36 -4.66 19.28
N VAL A 189 -16.10 -3.87 20.33
CA VAL A 189 -15.02 -2.89 20.35
C VAL A 189 -14.23 -3.03 21.64
N TRP A 190 -12.92 -3.11 21.51
CA TRP A 190 -11.95 -3.37 22.57
C TRP A 190 -11.06 -2.16 22.84
N GLU A 191 -10.64 -2.00 24.09
CA GLU A 191 -9.71 -0.98 24.55
C GLU A 191 -8.41 -1.63 25.05
N PRO A 192 -7.44 -1.94 24.17
CA PRO A 192 -6.10 -2.30 24.61
C PRO A 192 -5.44 -1.14 25.36
N ALA A 193 -4.73 -1.47 26.44
CA ALA A 193 -3.75 -0.56 27.02
C ALA A 193 -2.52 -0.55 26.10
N LEU A 194 -2.26 0.57 25.43
CA LEU A 194 -1.04 0.74 24.64
C LEU A 194 0.07 1.33 25.51
N GLU A 195 1.32 1.08 25.11
CA GLU A 195 2.50 1.71 25.69
C GLU A 195 2.36 3.24 25.65
N GLY A 196 2.64 3.90 26.78
CA GLY A 196 2.45 5.35 26.94
C GLY A 196 1.06 5.79 27.43
N GLY A 197 0.20 4.85 27.86
CA GLY A 197 -1.08 5.16 28.52
C GLY A 197 -2.20 5.63 27.58
N SER A 198 -1.97 5.56 26.27
CA SER A 198 -2.98 5.84 25.26
C SER A 198 -3.94 4.65 25.11
N ARG A 199 -5.24 4.92 25.00
CA ARG A 199 -6.25 3.91 24.68
C ARG A 199 -6.59 4.01 23.21
N SER A 200 -6.43 2.92 22.47
CA SER A 200 -6.96 2.80 21.10
C SER A 200 -8.27 2.02 21.14
N LEU A 201 -9.06 2.15 20.07
CA LEU A 201 -10.24 1.33 19.85
C LEU A 201 -9.92 0.28 18.79
N ILE A 202 -10.07 -0.99 19.15
CA ILE A 202 -9.94 -2.13 18.23
C ILE A 202 -11.32 -2.72 17.98
N PHE A 203 -11.74 -2.73 16.73
CA PHE A 203 -13.04 -3.14 16.25
C PHE A 203 -12.97 -4.59 15.79
N GLU A 204 -13.80 -5.45 16.36
CA GLU A 204 -13.91 -6.86 15.97
C GLU A 204 -15.13 -7.02 15.06
N LEU A 205 -14.89 -7.53 13.86
CA LEU A 205 -15.94 -7.84 12.88
C LEU A 205 -16.43 -9.28 13.04
N ALA A 206 -17.61 -9.58 12.49
CA ALA A 206 -18.24 -10.91 12.62
C ALA A 206 -17.44 -12.06 12.01
N ASP A 207 -16.49 -11.78 11.12
CA ASP A 207 -15.56 -12.77 10.56
C ASP A 207 -14.34 -13.04 11.46
N GLY A 208 -14.28 -12.40 12.64
CA GLY A 208 -13.19 -12.52 13.62
C GLY A 208 -11.99 -11.62 13.33
N THR A 209 -12.03 -10.79 12.28
CA THR A 209 -10.94 -9.87 11.97
C THR A 209 -10.95 -8.65 12.88
N LEU A 210 -9.76 -8.13 13.16
CA LEU A 210 -9.54 -6.97 14.01
C LEU A 210 -9.12 -5.75 13.19
N TRP A 211 -9.73 -4.62 13.50
CA TRP A 211 -9.55 -3.36 12.79
C TRP A 211 -9.31 -2.24 13.79
N GLN A 212 -8.67 -1.16 13.37
CA GLN A 212 -8.49 0.03 14.19
C GLN A 212 -8.80 1.29 13.38
N LEU A 213 -9.01 2.41 14.06
CA LEU A 213 -9.27 3.68 13.38
C LEU A 213 -8.05 4.14 12.58
N SER A 214 -8.32 4.62 11.37
CA SER A 214 -7.40 5.27 10.46
C SER A 214 -7.88 6.69 10.13
N ASP A 215 -7.14 7.40 9.29
CA ASP A 215 -7.51 8.73 8.79
C ASP A 215 -8.82 8.74 7.97
N ILE A 216 -9.26 7.60 7.43
CA ILE A 216 -10.45 7.54 6.56
C ILE A 216 -11.50 6.51 6.99
N GLY A 217 -11.41 5.99 8.21
CA GLY A 217 -12.34 5.01 8.74
C GLY A 217 -11.65 3.92 9.54
N LEU A 218 -11.91 2.66 9.19
CA LEU A 218 -11.24 1.50 9.77
C LEU A 218 -10.16 0.96 8.84
N GLY A 219 -8.96 0.73 9.37
CA GLY A 219 -7.87 -0.01 8.72
C GLY A 219 -7.51 -1.27 9.50
N GLN A 220 -6.89 -2.24 8.84
CA GLN A 220 -6.47 -3.50 9.49
C GLN A 220 -5.44 -3.21 10.59
N THR A 221 -5.65 -3.75 11.78
CA THR A 221 -4.67 -3.57 12.86
C THR A 221 -3.57 -4.63 12.80
N ARG A 222 -2.40 -4.31 13.38
CA ARG A 222 -1.30 -5.27 13.64
C ARG A 222 -1.65 -6.42 14.61
N PHE A 223 -2.86 -6.41 15.18
CA PHE A 223 -3.25 -7.43 16.16
C PHE A 223 -4.06 -8.50 15.44
N GLU A 224 -3.62 -9.74 15.55
CA GLU A 224 -4.33 -10.87 14.96
C GLU A 224 -5.42 -11.42 15.88
N LYS A 225 -5.28 -11.23 17.20
CA LYS A 225 -6.15 -11.80 18.23
C LYS A 225 -6.38 -10.80 19.36
N VAL A 226 -7.53 -10.93 20.00
CA VAL A 226 -7.89 -10.15 21.19
C VAL A 226 -6.95 -10.52 22.33
N GLY A 227 -6.29 -9.52 22.91
CA GLY A 227 -5.40 -9.72 24.05
C GLY A 227 -6.17 -10.09 25.32
N ARG A 228 -5.52 -10.85 26.21
CA ARG A 228 -6.14 -11.33 27.46
C ARG A 228 -6.59 -10.19 28.40
N ASP A 229 -5.89 -9.06 28.34
CA ASP A 229 -6.13 -7.91 29.23
C ASP A 229 -7.00 -6.81 28.58
N TRP A 230 -7.53 -7.06 27.38
CA TRP A 230 -8.34 -6.08 26.67
C TRP A 230 -9.72 -5.97 27.30
N LYS A 231 -10.16 -4.74 27.52
CA LYS A 231 -11.50 -4.46 28.06
C LYS A 231 -12.45 -4.09 26.93
N GLU A 232 -13.62 -4.69 26.91
CA GLU A 232 -14.67 -4.29 25.97
C GLU A 232 -15.19 -2.90 26.34
N ASN A 233 -15.32 -2.02 25.33
CA ASN A 233 -15.84 -0.67 25.52
C ASN A 233 -17.34 -0.73 25.85
N GLN A 234 -17.68 -0.48 27.12
CA GLN A 234 -19.06 -0.60 27.60
C GLN A 234 -20.02 0.44 26.99
N THR A 235 -19.50 1.59 26.55
CA THR A 235 -20.34 2.65 25.97
C THR A 235 -20.80 2.30 24.56
N ILE A 236 -19.92 1.71 23.75
CA ILE A 236 -20.25 1.30 22.38
C ILE A 236 -21.01 -0.03 22.38
N ARG A 237 -20.70 -0.93 23.33
CA ARG A 237 -21.30 -2.26 23.46
C ARG A 237 -22.83 -2.27 23.41
N THR A 238 -23.49 -1.27 23.99
CA THR A 238 -24.97 -1.16 24.00
C THR A 238 -25.58 -0.90 22.61
N HIS A 239 -24.77 -0.56 21.61
CA HIS A 239 -25.18 -0.24 20.25
C HIS A 239 -24.66 -1.26 19.21
N LEU A 240 -24.19 -2.41 19.68
CA LEU A 240 -23.71 -3.53 18.87
C LEU A 240 -24.59 -4.77 19.10
N PRO A 241 -24.65 -5.70 18.13
CA PRO A 241 -23.99 -5.68 16.83
C PRO A 241 -24.70 -4.79 15.78
N THR A 242 -23.95 -4.23 14.83
CA THR A 242 -24.48 -3.34 13.77
C THR A 242 -23.68 -3.45 12.48
N ASP A 243 -24.27 -3.06 11.35
CA ASP A 243 -23.60 -3.05 10.06
C ASP A 243 -23.01 -1.66 9.78
N ILE A 244 -21.72 -1.59 9.52
CA ILE A 244 -21.00 -0.34 9.21
C ILE A 244 -20.31 -0.46 7.86
N THR A 245 -20.04 0.67 7.19
CA THR A 245 -19.10 0.70 6.07
C THR A 245 -17.73 1.09 6.62
N PRO A 246 -16.69 0.23 6.55
CA PRO A 246 -15.39 0.53 7.16
C PRO A 246 -14.76 1.83 6.67
N HIS A 247 -14.90 2.15 5.38
CA HIS A 247 -14.57 3.47 4.81
C HIS A 247 -15.86 4.27 4.57
N PRO A 248 -16.36 5.00 5.59
CA PRO A 248 -17.45 5.93 5.42
C PRO A 248 -17.04 7.07 4.48
N LYS A 249 -18.02 7.82 3.97
CA LYS A 249 -17.71 9.06 3.24
C LYS A 249 -17.06 10.04 4.20
N CYS A 250 -15.90 10.56 3.83
CA CYS A 250 -15.15 11.57 4.57
C CYS A 250 -14.61 12.62 3.62
N ASP A 251 -14.74 13.90 3.96
CA ASP A 251 -14.18 15.00 3.19
C ASP A 251 -12.77 15.39 3.68
N SER A 252 -12.39 14.95 4.89
CA SER A 252 -11.08 15.23 5.46
C SER A 252 -10.59 14.12 6.42
N PRO A 253 -9.27 13.99 6.62
CA PRO A 253 -8.69 13.03 7.55
C PRO A 253 -9.27 13.15 8.95
N TRP A 254 -9.62 12.00 9.54
CA TRP A 254 -10.23 11.87 10.86
C TRP A 254 -11.58 12.56 10.99
N ASP A 255 -12.25 12.92 9.90
CA ASP A 255 -13.60 13.48 9.93
C ASP A 255 -14.58 12.53 9.26
N TYR A 256 -15.14 11.63 10.07
CA TYR A 256 -16.13 10.67 9.61
C TYR A 256 -17.03 10.16 10.74
N GLU A 257 -18.13 9.54 10.33
CA GLU A 257 -19.17 9.05 11.22
C GLU A 257 -19.58 7.63 10.83
N PHE A 258 -19.75 6.75 11.83
CA PHE A 258 -20.37 5.43 11.68
C PHE A 258 -21.74 5.42 12.32
N THR A 259 -22.75 4.99 11.58
CA THR A 259 -24.09 4.75 12.15
C THR A 259 -24.12 3.37 12.81
N LEU A 260 -24.40 3.33 14.10
CA LEU A 260 -24.57 2.14 14.91
C LEU A 260 -26.06 1.78 15.07
N ALA A 261 -26.36 0.75 15.86
CA ALA A 261 -27.74 0.37 16.16
C ALA A 261 -28.50 1.53 16.83
N SER A 262 -29.82 1.54 16.66
CA SER A 262 -30.71 2.60 17.18
C SER A 262 -30.37 4.01 16.66
N ASN A 263 -29.76 4.12 15.47
CA ASN A 263 -29.34 5.38 14.84
C ASN A 263 -28.37 6.21 15.70
N VAL A 264 -27.64 5.57 16.62
CA VAL A 264 -26.57 6.23 17.35
C VAL A 264 -25.37 6.40 16.43
N VAL A 265 -24.75 7.57 16.45
CA VAL A 265 -23.63 7.89 15.57
C VAL A 265 -22.33 7.89 16.37
N LEU A 266 -21.39 7.01 16.00
CA LEU A 266 -20.00 7.11 16.44
C LEU A 266 -19.27 8.08 15.51
N TRP A 267 -18.95 9.26 16.02
CA TRP A 267 -18.19 10.26 15.27
C TRP A 267 -16.72 10.18 15.64
N VAL A 268 -15.86 10.48 14.66
CA VAL A 268 -14.43 10.64 14.83
C VAL A 268 -14.05 12.01 14.27
N LYS A 269 -13.20 12.74 15.01
CA LYS A 269 -12.69 14.07 14.69
C LYS A 269 -11.19 14.15 14.96
N PRO A 270 -10.44 15.04 14.28
CA PRO A 270 -9.06 15.35 14.64
C PRO A 270 -8.93 15.75 16.12
N GLY A 271 -7.87 15.30 16.78
CA GLY A 271 -7.55 15.66 18.16
C GLY A 271 -6.91 17.05 18.26
N GLN A 272 -6.78 17.55 19.49
CA GLN A 272 -6.15 18.87 19.73
C GLN A 272 -4.62 18.84 19.61
N LYS A 273 -4.01 17.66 19.80
CA LYS A 273 -2.58 17.46 19.62
C LYS A 273 -2.33 16.76 18.28
N LYS A 274 -1.17 17.01 17.68
CA LYS A 274 -0.71 16.26 16.51
C LYS A 274 -0.76 14.75 16.76
N LYS A 275 -1.13 13.96 15.76
CA LYS A 275 -1.23 12.48 15.85
C LYS A 275 -2.22 11.97 16.90
N THR A 276 -3.22 12.78 17.24
CA THR A 276 -4.32 12.35 18.12
C THR A 276 -5.66 12.55 17.43
N PHE A 277 -6.64 11.74 17.81
CA PHE A 277 -8.03 11.89 17.39
C PHE A 277 -8.92 11.94 18.62
N LYS A 278 -10.14 12.42 18.42
CA LYS A 278 -11.23 12.37 19.40
C LYS A 278 -12.38 11.61 18.79
N TRP A 279 -13.12 10.90 19.63
CA TRP A 279 -14.32 10.20 19.22
C TRP A 279 -15.39 10.37 20.28
N GLY A 280 -16.64 10.13 19.90
CA GLY A 280 -17.76 10.10 20.83
C GLY A 280 -19.02 9.54 20.18
N LEU A 281 -20.06 9.39 20.99
CA LEU A 281 -21.38 8.98 20.53
C LEU A 281 -22.31 10.17 20.48
N ARG A 282 -23.10 10.29 19.41
CA ARG A 282 -24.21 11.21 19.27
C ARG A 282 -25.49 10.40 19.24
N LEU A 283 -26.35 10.61 20.23
CA LEU A 283 -27.67 9.99 20.28
C LEU A 283 -28.59 10.66 19.25
N PRO A 284 -29.54 9.91 18.65
CA PRO A 284 -30.56 10.51 17.80
C PRO A 284 -31.38 11.52 18.64
N PRO A 285 -31.87 12.62 18.03
CA PRO A 285 -32.79 13.51 18.71
C PRO A 285 -34.01 12.70 19.18
N GLU A 286 -34.40 12.86 20.45
CA GLU A 286 -35.61 12.24 20.97
C GLU A 286 -36.78 12.62 20.05
N ARG A 287 -37.50 11.63 19.54
CA ARG A 287 -38.80 11.89 18.90
C ARG A 287 -39.67 12.52 19.98
N VAL A 288 -39.83 13.84 19.94
CA VAL A 288 -40.90 14.53 20.65
C VAL A 288 -42.18 13.79 20.29
N GLY A 289 -42.78 13.13 21.27
CA GLY A 289 -44.00 12.36 21.08
C GLY A 289 -45.03 13.26 20.44
N ASN A 290 -45.61 12.82 19.32
CA ASN A 290 -46.88 13.38 18.87
C ASN A 290 -47.86 13.17 20.02
N GLU A 291 -48.18 14.25 20.71
CA GLU A 291 -49.34 14.33 21.57
C GLU A 291 -50.55 13.87 20.74
N SER A 292 -51.15 12.80 21.23
CA SER A 292 -52.54 12.44 21.09
C SER A 292 -53.43 13.68 20.94
N THR A 293 -53.86 13.95 19.70
CA THR A 293 -55.13 14.62 19.46
C THR A 293 -56.18 13.55 19.23
N SER A 294 -56.68 13.03 20.34
CA SER A 294 -58.02 12.43 20.39
C SER A 294 -59.01 13.59 20.22
N GLY A 295 -59.75 13.56 19.11
CA GLY A 295 -60.98 14.32 18.89
C GLY A 295 -62.00 13.38 18.28
#